data_AF-A0A951JXU8-F1
#
_entry.id   AF-A0A951JXU8-F1
#
_cell.length_a   1.000
_cell.length_b   1.000
_cell.length_c   1.000
_cell.angle_alpha   90.00
_cell.angle_beta   90.00
_cell.angle_gamma   90.00
#
_symmetry.space_group_name_H-M   'P 1'
#
loop_
_entity.id
_entity.type
_entity.pdbx_description
1 polymer ?
#
loop_
_entity_poly.entity_id
_entity_poly.type
_entity_poly.pdbx_seq_one_letter_code
_entity_poly.pdbx_strand_id
1 'polypeptide(L)'
;MADSTFTFRVDDELKAAFAEVAARQDRTAAQLLRVLMRDATRRWHDSQEHDSWFRGEVEQALGEAADPGVERTSHRRVVSSWQQQRADLERRAAGRTA
;
A
#
# COMPACT_ATOMS: atom_id res chain seq x y z
N MET A 1 -21.71 16.80 -8.68
CA MET A 1 -21.17 16.20 -7.44
C MET A 1 -22.03 16.71 -6.30
N ALA A 2 -22.60 15.83 -5.47
CA ALA A 2 -23.42 16.24 -4.34
C ALA A 2 -22.50 16.65 -3.18
N ASP A 3 -22.53 17.92 -2.78
CA ASP A 3 -21.84 18.37 -1.58
C ASP A 3 -22.64 17.92 -0.36
N SER A 4 -21.95 17.32 0.62
CA SER A 4 -22.51 16.90 1.90
C SER A 4 -21.78 17.62 3.04
N THR A 5 -22.55 18.07 4.04
CA THR A 5 -21.99 18.79 5.19
C THR A 5 -21.86 17.86 6.39
N PHE A 6 -20.67 17.84 7.00
CA PHE A 6 -20.42 17.17 8.28
C PHE A 6 -20.25 18.23 9.38
N THR A 7 -20.96 18.05 10.49
CA THR A 7 -20.83 18.91 11.68
C THR A 7 -20.22 18.10 12.82
N PHE A 8 -19.11 18.57 13.37
CA PHE A 8 -18.41 17.93 14.48
C PHE A 8 -18.41 18.84 15.70
N ARG A 9 -18.46 18.24 16.89
CA ARG A 9 -18.13 18.92 18.14
C ARG A 9 -16.72 18.51 18.53
N VAL A 10 -15.87 19.50 18.78
CA VAL A 10 -14.50 19.38 19.27
C VAL A 10 -14.35 20.35 20.43
N ASP A 11 -13.41 20.09 21.33
CA ASP A 11 -13.01 21.06 22.34
C ASP A 11 -12.28 22.24 21.69
N ASP A 12 -12.27 23.38 22.41
CA ASP A 12 -11.71 24.63 21.91
C ASP A 12 -10.19 24.57 21.73
N GLU A 13 -9.49 23.78 22.55
CA GLU A 13 -8.04 23.61 22.46
C GLU A 13 -7.66 22.90 21.16
N LEU A 14 -8.34 21.78 20.86
CA LEU A 14 -8.15 21.05 19.62
C LEU A 14 -8.49 21.90 18.39
N LYS A 15 -9.58 22.68 18.46
CA LYS A 15 -9.96 23.61 17.38
C LYS A 15 -8.86 24.64 17.11
N ALA A 16 -8.30 25.25 18.15
CA ALA A 16 -7.24 26.25 18.04
C ALA A 16 -5.96 25.65 17.46
N ALA A 17 -5.49 24.52 18.01
CA ALA A 17 -4.30 23.84 17.54
C ALA A 17 -4.43 23.41 16.06
N PHE A 18 -5.59 22.87 15.67
CA PHE A 18 -5.82 22.43 14.30
C PHE A 18 -5.87 23.60 13.31
N ALA A 19 -6.45 24.74 13.70
CA ALA A 19 -6.46 25.95 12.90
C ALA A 19 -5.04 26.51 12.71
N GLU A 20 -4.20 26.49 13.74
CA GLU A 20 -2.80 26.92 13.65
C GLU A 20 -1.98 26.04 12.69
N VAL A 21 -2.13 24.71 12.78
CA VAL A 21 -1.46 23.77 11.86
C VAL A 21 -1.90 24.01 10.42
N ALA A 22 -3.19 24.23 10.18
CA ALA A 22 -3.70 24.52 8.86
C ALA A 22 -3.15 25.84 8.31
N ALA A 23 -3.10 26.88 9.14
CA ALA A 23 -2.54 28.19 8.78
C ALA A 23 -1.05 28.10 8.39
N ARG A 24 -0.25 27.31 9.12
CA ARG A 24 1.17 27.06 8.77
C ARG A 24 1.37 26.37 7.42
N GLN A 25 0.32 25.74 6.88
CA GLN A 25 0.33 25.05 5.58
C GLN A 25 -0.44 25.84 4.50
N ASP A 26 -0.78 27.11 4.76
CA ASP A 26 -1.60 27.96 3.89
C ASP A 26 -2.95 27.31 3.50
N ARG A 27 -3.55 26.58 4.44
CA ARG A 27 -4.78 25.83 4.25
C ARG A 27 -5.81 26.16 5.32
N THR A 28 -7.08 25.98 4.98
CA THR A 28 -8.17 25.99 5.95
C THR A 28 -8.25 24.66 6.69
N ALA A 29 -8.74 24.68 7.94
CA ALA A 29 -9.02 23.47 8.70
C ALA A 29 -9.91 22.48 7.91
N ALA A 30 -10.91 22.97 7.18
CA ALA A 30 -11.77 22.14 6.36
C ALA A 30 -11.02 21.48 5.19
N GLN A 31 -10.00 22.13 4.60
CA GLN A 31 -9.16 21.49 3.57
C GLN A 31 -8.28 20.39 4.17
N LEU A 32 -7.68 20.64 5.34
CA LEU A 32 -6.87 19.63 6.03
C LEU A 32 -7.71 18.42 6.44
N LEU A 33 -8.92 18.65 6.96
CA LEU A 33 -9.85 17.59 7.31
C LEU A 33 -10.24 16.73 6.10
N ARG A 34 -10.51 17.34 4.94
CA ARG A 34 -10.79 16.59 3.71
C ARG A 34 -9.63 15.69 3.28
N VAL A 35 -8.39 16.16 3.41
CA VAL A 35 -7.20 15.35 3.10
C VAL A 35 -7.08 14.18 4.07
N LEU A 36 -7.23 14.44 5.37
CA LEU A 36 -7.17 13.40 6.41
C LEU A 36 -8.27 12.35 6.23
N MET A 37 -9.50 12.76 5.89
CA MET A 37 -10.59 11.83 5.61
C MET A 37 -10.27 10.92 4.42
N ARG A 38 -9.78 11.49 3.32
CA ARG A 38 -9.39 10.70 2.13
C ARG A 38 -8.27 9.71 2.46
N ASP A 39 -7.27 10.17 3.18
CA ASP A 39 -6.12 9.36 3.56
C ASP A 39 -6.52 8.23 4.53
N ALA A 40 -7.38 8.52 5.51
CA ALA A 40 -7.92 7.51 6.42
C ALA A 40 -8.76 6.44 5.68
N THR A 41 -9.67 6.86 4.80
CA THR A 41 -10.48 5.91 4.00
C THR A 41 -9.60 5.08 3.07
N ARG A 42 -8.63 5.71 2.40
CA ARG A 42 -7.68 5.00 1.54
C ARG A 42 -6.89 3.97 2.34
N ARG A 43 -6.25 4.35 3.45
CA ARG A 43 -5.49 3.40 4.29
C ARG A 43 -6.35 2.25 4.79
N TRP A 44 -7.59 2.53 5.16
CA TRP A 44 -8.52 1.50 5.60
C TRP A 44 -8.85 0.53 4.46
N HIS A 45 -9.17 1.04 3.26
CA HIS A 45 -9.43 0.22 2.09
C HIS A 45 -8.20 -0.59 1.69
N ASP A 46 -7.04 0.07 1.55
CA ASP A 46 -5.76 -0.57 1.19
C ASP A 46 -5.43 -1.70 2.18
N SER A 47 -5.68 -1.52 3.48
CA SER A 47 -5.47 -2.58 4.48
C SER A 47 -6.46 -3.73 4.33
N GLN A 48 -7.75 -3.46 4.14
CA GLN A 48 -8.76 -4.50 3.97
C GLN A 48 -8.63 -5.25 2.65
N GLU A 49 -8.32 -4.53 1.57
CA GLU A 49 -8.06 -5.08 0.25
C GLU A 49 -6.78 -5.92 0.27
N HIS A 50 -5.70 -5.39 0.84
CA HIS A 50 -4.46 -6.15 1.02
C HIS A 50 -4.67 -7.40 1.86
N ASP A 51 -5.40 -7.32 2.98
CA ASP A 51 -5.65 -8.48 3.84
C ASP A 51 -6.54 -9.53 3.17
N SER A 52 -7.54 -9.10 2.38
CA SER A 52 -8.39 -10.03 1.64
C SER A 52 -7.64 -10.70 0.49
N TRP A 53 -6.86 -9.93 -0.28
CA TRP A 53 -5.95 -10.47 -1.29
C TRP A 53 -4.93 -11.43 -0.68
N PHE A 54 -4.23 -11.04 0.39
CA PHE A 54 -3.21 -11.85 1.04
C PHE A 54 -3.76 -13.18 1.56
N ARG A 55 -4.97 -13.16 2.16
CA ARG A 55 -5.63 -14.41 2.58
C ARG A 55 -5.96 -15.32 1.40
N GLY A 56 -6.40 -14.76 0.27
CA GLY A 56 -6.63 -15.53 -0.97
C GLY A 56 -5.36 -16.18 -1.51
N GLU A 57 -4.25 -15.44 -1.58
CA GLU A 57 -2.95 -15.96 -2.00
C GLU A 57 -2.46 -17.08 -1.07
N VAL A 58 -2.64 -16.93 0.24
CA VAL A 58 -2.27 -17.98 1.23
C VAL A 58 -3.12 -19.23 1.04
N GLU A 59 -4.44 -19.09 0.85
CA GLU A 59 -5.32 -20.23 0.61
C GLU A 59 -4.96 -20.98 -0.67
N GLN A 60 -4.69 -20.25 -1.76
CA GLN A 60 -4.19 -20.83 -3.00
C GLN A 60 -2.87 -21.56 -2.79
N ALA A 61 -1.89 -20.92 -2.15
CA ALA A 61 -0.57 -21.51 -1.90
C ALA A 61 -0.65 -22.79 -1.04
N LEU A 62 -1.54 -22.83 -0.05
CA LEU A 62 -1.80 -24.04 0.75
C LEU A 62 -2.41 -25.16 -0.12
N GLY A 63 -3.34 -24.82 -1.01
CA GLY A 63 -3.91 -25.75 -1.97
C GLY A 63 -2.84 -26.35 -2.91
N GLU A 64 -2.01 -25.51 -3.51
CA GLU A 64 -0.89 -25.93 -4.37
C GLU A 64 0.14 -26.79 -3.63
N ALA A 65 0.46 -26.45 -2.38
CA ALA A 65 1.40 -27.22 -1.58
C ALA A 65 0.87 -28.61 -1.23
N ALA A 66 -0.45 -28.74 -1.03
CA ALA A 66 -1.12 -30.00 -0.73
C ALA A 66 -1.35 -30.87 -1.97
N ASP A 67 -1.39 -30.27 -3.17
CA ASP A 67 -1.58 -30.99 -4.43
C ASP A 67 -0.31 -31.77 -4.84
N PRO A 68 -0.35 -33.12 -4.89
CA PRO A 68 0.78 -33.92 -5.31
C PRO A 68 1.11 -33.80 -6.81
N GLY A 69 0.20 -33.25 -7.63
CA GLY A 69 0.40 -33.00 -9.06
C GLY A 69 1.23 -31.75 -9.37
N VAL A 70 1.49 -30.89 -8.37
CA VAL A 70 2.28 -29.67 -8.54
C VAL A 70 3.78 -29.99 -8.59
N GLU A 71 4.46 -29.53 -9.65
CA GLU A 71 5.91 -29.74 -9.82
C GLU A 71 6.69 -29.02 -8.70
N ARG A 72 7.36 -29.81 -7.85
CA ARG A 72 8.19 -29.26 -6.78
C ARG A 72 9.54 -28.82 -7.33
N THR A 73 9.85 -27.55 -7.18
CA THR A 73 11.17 -27.01 -7.52
C THR A 73 12.07 -27.00 -6.29
N SER A 74 13.31 -27.49 -6.43
CA SER A 74 14.28 -27.46 -5.34
C SER A 74 14.79 -26.05 -5.06
N HIS A 75 15.09 -25.76 -3.80
CA HIS A 75 15.69 -24.48 -3.38
C HIS A 75 16.93 -24.10 -4.21
N ARG A 76 17.83 -25.05 -4.48
CA ARG A 76 19.03 -24.82 -5.30
C ARG A 76 18.69 -24.34 -6.71
N ARG A 77 17.68 -24.94 -7.35
CA ARG A 77 17.23 -24.57 -8.70
C ARG A 77 16.64 -23.17 -8.71
N VAL A 78 15.83 -22.81 -7.71
CA VAL A 78 15.27 -21.46 -7.54
C VAL A 78 16.38 -20.43 -7.36
N VAL A 79 17.32 -20.66 -6.44
CA VAL A 79 18.41 -19.71 -6.17
C VAL A 79 19.28 -19.51 -7.43
N SER A 80 19.60 -20.59 -8.13
CA SER A 80 20.39 -20.50 -9.37
C SER A 80 19.67 -19.71 -10.47
N SER A 81 18.34 -19.88 -10.63
CA SER A 81 17.61 -19.15 -11.67
C SER A 81 17.56 -17.65 -11.38
N TRP A 82 17.32 -17.26 -10.12
CA TRP A 82 17.31 -15.85 -9.71
C TRP A 82 18.68 -15.19 -9.85
N GLN A 83 19.77 -15.89 -9.53
CA GLN A 83 21.12 -15.39 -9.76
C GLN A 83 21.38 -15.10 -11.25
N GLN A 84 20.96 -16.01 -12.13
CA GLN A 84 21.09 -15.84 -13.58
C GLN A 84 20.25 -14.66 -14.10
N GLN A 85 19.00 -14.57 -13.66
CA GLN A 85 18.10 -13.46 -14.04
C GLN A 85 18.68 -12.11 -13.60
N ARG A 86 19.19 -12.03 -12.37
CA ARG A 86 19.82 -10.82 -11.86
C ARG A 86 21.05 -10.41 -12.69
N ALA A 87 21.95 -11.35 -12.98
CA ALA A 87 23.12 -11.09 -13.82
C ALA A 87 22.73 -10.63 -15.24
N ASP A 88 21.64 -11.16 -15.79
CA ASP A 88 21.12 -10.71 -17.08
C ASP A 88 20.59 -9.27 -17.03
N LEU A 89 19.81 -8.94 -16.00
CA LEU A 89 19.30 -7.59 -15.78
C LEU A 89 20.43 -6.57 -15.58
N GLU A 90 21.47 -6.93 -14.82
CA GLU A 90 22.66 -6.11 -14.61
C GLU A 90 23.40 -5.85 -15.94
N ARG A 91 23.58 -6.88 -16.78
CA ARG A 91 24.16 -6.71 -18.12
C ARG A 91 23.33 -5.77 -19.01
N ARG A 92 22.00 -5.90 -19.00
CA ARG A 92 21.09 -5.02 -19.76
C ARG A 92 21.09 -3.57 -19.24
N ALA A 93 21.33 -3.37 -17.95
CA ALA A 93 21.45 -2.03 -17.37
C ALA A 93 22.79 -1.38 -17.78
N ALA A 94 23.89 -2.14 -17.70
CA ALA A 94 25.21 -1.69 -18.13
C ALA A 94 25.27 -1.37 -19.65
N GLY A 95 24.62 -2.18 -20.49
CA GLY A 95 24.56 -1.93 -21.93
C GLY A 95 23.65 -0.77 -22.36
N ARG A 96 22.79 -0.27 -21.47
CA ARG A 96 21.96 0.94 -21.70
C ARG A 96 22.59 2.24 -21.19
N THR A 97 23.70 2.13 -20.44
CA THR A 97 24.43 3.25 -19.87
C THR A 97 25.70 3.59 -20.66
N ALA A 98 25.88 3.02 -21.86
CA ALA A 98 26.95 3.31 -22.80
C ALA A 98 26.45 4.07 -24.03
#